data_AF-A0A350XDS2-F1
#
_entry.id   AF-A0A350XDS2-F1
#
_cell.length_a   1.000
_cell.length_b   1.000
_cell.length_c   1.000
_cell.angle_alpha   90.00
_cell.angle_beta   90.00
_cell.angle_gamma   90.00
#
_symmetry.space_group_name_H-M   'P 1'
#
loop_
_entity.id
_entity.type
_entity.pdbx_description
1 polymer ?
#
loop_
_entity_poly.entity_id
_entity_poly.type
_entity_poly.pdbx_seq_one_letter_code
_entity_poly.pdbx_strand_id
1 'polypeptide(L)' 'MTEARHQNLILGTSDGVEFILAEVNDFDPEIELTRQNQEFMAFLDERGKQTKTVSAAEARARLGLTNE' A
#
# COMPACT_ATOMS: atom_id res chain seq x y z
N MET A 1 11.08 -27.91 0.26
CA MET A 1 10.84 -26.75 1.15
C MET A 1 11.07 -25.44 0.40
N THR A 2 10.40 -25.25 -0.73
CA THR A 2 10.58 -24.02 -1.55
C THR A 2 9.42 -23.06 -1.35
N GLU A 3 8.22 -23.57 -1.05
CA GLU A 3 7.01 -22.77 -0.88
C GLU A 3 7.00 -21.94 0.41
N ALA A 4 7.59 -22.44 1.50
CA ALA A 4 7.69 -21.73 2.77
C ALA A 4 8.59 -20.47 2.72
N ARG A 5 9.34 -20.27 1.63
CA ARG A 5 10.14 -19.05 1.40
C ARG A 5 9.33 -17.92 0.77
N HIS A 6 8.12 -18.19 0.30
CA HIS A 6 7.28 -17.23 -0.44
C HIS A 6 5.90 -17.03 0.19
N GLN A 7 5.72 -17.48 1.42
CA GLN A 7 4.45 -17.38 2.13
C GLN A 7 4.68 -16.82 3.52
N ASN A 8 3.74 -16.00 3.97
CA ASN A 8 3.75 -15.45 5.32
C ASN A 8 3.47 -16.56 6.34
N LEU A 9 4.20 -16.53 7.44
CA LEU A 9 4.04 -17.48 8.54
C LEU A 9 3.12 -16.89 9.59
N ILE A 10 2.07 -17.63 9.96
CA ILE A 10 1.22 -17.29 11.10
C ILE A 10 1.82 -17.95 12.35
N LEU A 11 2.17 -17.13 13.34
CA LEU A 11 2.71 -17.56 14.62
C LEU A 11 1.61 -17.41 15.68
N GLY A 12 1.12 -18.52 16.20
CA GLY A 12 0.14 -18.54 17.29
C GLY A 12 0.82 -18.79 18.65
N THR A 13 0.43 -18.04 19.66
CA THR A 13 0.75 -18.32 21.06
C THR A 13 -0.31 -19.25 21.67
N SER A 14 0.04 -19.95 22.75
CA SER A 14 -0.87 -20.90 23.41
C SER A 14 -2.08 -20.24 24.08
N ASP A 15 -2.02 -18.93 24.34
CA ASP A 15 -3.13 -18.09 24.80
C ASP A 15 -3.96 -17.48 23.65
N GLY A 16 -3.68 -17.86 22.40
CA GLY A 16 -4.50 -17.55 21.24
C GLY A 16 -4.18 -16.22 20.56
N VAL A 17 -3.04 -15.59 20.88
CA VAL A 17 -2.58 -14.40 20.15
C VAL A 17 -1.89 -14.84 18.86
N GLU A 18 -2.25 -14.21 17.76
CA GLU A 18 -1.68 -14.49 16.44
C GLU A 18 -0.80 -13.33 15.96
N PHE A 19 0.34 -13.68 15.39
CA PHE A 19 1.28 -12.77 14.74
C PHE A 19 1.54 -13.24 13.32
N ILE A 20 1.86 -12.30 12.44
CA ILE A 20 2.28 -12.61 11.07
C ILE A 20 3.76 -12.27 10.95
N LEU A 21 4.57 -13.23 10.53
CA LEU A 21 5.97 -13.05 10.16
C LEU A 21 6.06 -13.06 8.63
N ALA A 22 6.37 -11.89 8.07
CA ALA A 22 6.56 -11.65 6.65
C ALA A 22 7.98 -11.12 6.38
N GLU A 23 8.52 -11.38 5.19
CA GLU A 23 9.77 -10.76 4.76
C GLU A 23 9.54 -9.25 4.55
N VAL A 24 10.50 -8.42 4.95
CA VAL A 24 10.39 -6.95 4.82
C VAL A 24 10.21 -6.50 3.36
N ASN A 25 10.61 -7.33 2.40
CA ASN A 25 10.46 -7.11 0.95
C ASN A 25 9.22 -7.78 0.33
N ASP A 26 8.28 -8.31 1.13
CA ASP A 26 7.00 -8.88 0.61
C ASP A 26 6.04 -7.81 0.03
N PHE A 27 6.49 -6.56 -0.06
CA PHE A 27 5.80 -5.51 -0.79
C PHE A 27 5.82 -5.74 -2.31
N ASP A 28 6.86 -6.36 -2.85
CA ASP A 28 6.99 -6.59 -4.29
C ASP A 28 5.86 -7.50 -4.84
N PRO A 29 5.52 -8.63 -4.21
CA PRO A 29 4.34 -9.42 -4.56
C PRO A 29 3.01 -8.66 -4.42
N GLU A 30 2.86 -7.83 -3.38
CA GLU A 30 1.64 -7.04 -3.15
C GLU A 30 1.44 -5.96 -4.23
N ILE A 31 2.53 -5.32 -4.65
CA ILE A 31 2.57 -4.39 -5.77
C ILE A 31 2.24 -5.11 -7.07
N GLU A 32 2.77 -6.31 -7.29
CA GLU A 32 2.50 -7.09 -8.50
C GLU A 32 1.04 -7.54 -8.58
N LEU A 33 0.45 -7.98 -7.46
CA LEU A 33 -0.98 -8.28 -7.36
C LEU A 33 -1.83 -7.03 -7.61
N THR A 34 -1.42 -5.88 -7.08
CA THR A 34 -2.12 -4.60 -7.29
C THR A 34 -2.09 -4.19 -8.76
N ARG A 35 -0.98 -4.43 -9.48
CA ARG A 35 -0.87 -4.17 -10.92
C ARG A 35 -1.77 -5.05 -11.78
N GLN A 36 -2.15 -6.23 -11.31
CA GLN A 36 -3.09 -7.10 -12.01
C GLN A 36 -4.53 -6.57 -11.97
N ASN A 37 -4.86 -5.63 -11.08
CA ASN A 37 -6.15 -4.98 -11.04
C ASN A 37 -6.27 -3.94 -12.18
N GLN A 38 -6.82 -4.37 -13.32
CA GLN A 38 -6.95 -3.54 -14.52
C GLN A 38 -7.79 -2.28 -14.31
N GLU A 39 -8.87 -2.37 -13.52
CA GLU A 39 -9.74 -1.23 -13.23
C GLU A 39 -8.97 -0.16 -12.44
N PHE A 40 -8.24 -0.59 -11.40
CA PHE A 40 -7.40 0.31 -10.61
C PHE A 40 -6.28 0.93 -11.44
N MET A 41 -5.60 0.14 -12.28
CA MET A 41 -4.53 0.65 -13.14
C MET A 41 -5.05 1.63 -14.20
N ALA A 42 -6.23 1.40 -14.77
CA ALA A 42 -6.87 2.34 -15.69
C ALA A 42 -7.22 3.67 -15.01
N PHE A 43 -7.77 3.62 -13.79
CA PHE A 43 -8.03 4.80 -12.99
C PHE A 43 -6.75 5.59 -12.69
N LEU A 44 -5.66 4.91 -12.33
CA LEU A 44 -4.37 5.54 -12.07
C LEU A 44 -3.79 6.19 -13.34
N ASP A 45 -3.88 5.53 -14.50
CA ASP A 45 -3.42 6.08 -15.78
C ASP A 45 -4.20 7.34 -16.17
N GLU A 46 -5.52 7.34 -15.98
CA GLU A 46 -6.36 8.52 -16.21
C GLU A 46 -5.98 9.66 -15.26
N ARG A 47 -5.85 9.37 -13.96
CA ARG A 47 -5.50 10.36 -12.94
C ARG A 47 -4.10 10.93 -13.14
N GLY A 48 -3.15 10.12 -13.61
CA GLY A 48 -1.77 10.52 -13.89
C GLY A 48 -1.64 11.55 -15.02
N LYS A 49 -2.64 11.64 -15.91
CA LYS A 49 -2.69 12.65 -16.98
C LYS A 49 -3.10 14.04 -16.48
N GLN A 50 -3.56 14.17 -15.24
CA GLN A 50 -3.98 15.46 -14.69
C GLN A 50 -2.78 16.38 -14.40
N THR A 51 -2.72 17.50 -15.10
CA THR A 51 -1.63 18.50 -14.99
C THR A 51 -1.92 19.58 -13.95
N LYS A 52 -3.14 19.63 -13.40
CA LYS A 52 -3.52 20.64 -12.42
C LYS A 52 -2.76 20.43 -11.11
N THR A 53 -1.93 21.39 -10.75
CA THR A 53 -1.21 21.42 -9.47
C THR A 53 -1.86 22.42 -8.51
N VAL A 54 -1.59 22.22 -7.22
CA VAL A 54 -1.90 23.19 -6.15
C VAL A 54 -0.61 23.48 -5.41
N SER A 55 -0.48 24.68 -4.85
CA SER A 55 0.68 25.00 -4.02
C SER A 55 0.65 24.18 -2.72
N ALA A 56 1.80 23.98 -2.09
CA ALA A 56 1.86 23.32 -0.79
C ALA A 56 1.02 24.06 0.28
N ALA A 57 0.99 25.39 0.23
CA ALA A 57 0.16 26.21 1.12
C ALA A 57 -1.33 25.97 0.90
N GLU A 58 -1.78 25.93 -0.35
CA GLU A 58 -3.16 25.61 -0.71
C GLU A 58 -3.54 24.18 -0.32
N ALA A 59 -2.65 23.20 -0.54
CA ALA A 59 -2.87 21.82 -0.11
C ALA A 59 -3.05 21.73 1.41
N ARG A 60 -2.22 22.42 2.20
CA ARG A 60 -2.36 22.48 3.66
C ARG A 60 -3.70 23.07 4.09
N ALA A 61 -4.12 24.18 3.48
CA ALA A 61 -5.41 24.79 3.77
C ALA A 61 -6.59 23.84 3.49
N ARG A 62 -6.57 23.14 2.35
CA ARG A 62 -7.62 22.16 2.01
C ARG A 62 -7.66 20.95 2.96
N LEU A 63 -6.53 20.57 3.52
CA LEU A 63 -6.40 19.48 4.47
C LEU A 63 -6.65 19.90 5.93
N GLY A 64 -6.97 21.18 6.19
CA GLY A 64 -7.15 21.69 7.55
C GLY A 64 -5.83 21.76 8.36
N LEU A 65 -4.70 21.84 7.67
CA LEU A 65 -3.35 21.87 8.24
C LEU A 65 -2.76 23.30 8.28
N THR A 66 -3.61 24.33 8.23
CA THR A 66 -3.17 25.70 8.49
C THR A 66 -2.86 25.83 9.97
N ASN A 67 -1.57 25.93 10.29
CA ASN A 67 -1.12 26.37 11.61
C ASN A 67 -1.76 27.73 11.95
N GLU A 68 -2.14 27.92 13.21
CA GLU A 68 -2.41 29.26 13.79
C GLU A 68 -1.25 30.22 13.59
#